data_AF-A0A7J2YLX1-F1
#
_entry.id   AF-A0A7J2YLX1-F1
#
_cell.length_a   1.000
_cell.length_b   1.000
_cell.length_c   1.000
_cell.angle_alpha   90.00
_cell.angle_beta   90.00
_cell.angle_gamma   90.00
#
_symmetry.space_group_name_H-M   'P 1'
#
loop_
_entity.id
_entity.type
_entity.pdbx_description
1 polymer ?
#
loop_
_entity_poly.entity_id
_entity_poly.type
_entity_poly.pdbx_seq_one_letter_code
_entity_poly.pdbx_strand_id
1 'polypeptide(L)'
;METESTSNPPEGTEEQSNLAETLKKWENACKNCNPLTPIVCQTTCNIWKSKNEFRKLYEKMKNPAFMVNLLNTLKNKRRIQILKIVSKSRYSITRLQQELKKLGYNHSKKTIAEEYINPLVDVGLVDEVQNQYRATTFGTRLDKLLKDFYDLESILPPHSECYEEITLNILLSEPKTFEDLKDVIPAKSVARVLGRLQKAELAETTKEKDYVFFFRTKRDSKKGKFSLTEKRVYESIPLEGVSARKLAENARISLRRTYKYLRKLKGKKMVFSRERPKSYTLTAKGAQLSTLLHGICVIVAETSETAAQLVRDKESHDLLMADASQVKHRKKEKEIVPLPIIHCVKENYRENLR
;
A
#
# COMPACT_ATOMS: atom_id res chain seq x y z
N MET A 1 -13.86 -57.09 2.62
CA MET A 1 -14.62 -55.90 3.04
C MET A 1 -13.98 -54.73 2.34
N GLU A 2 -14.58 -54.39 1.20
CA GLU A 2 -14.09 -53.39 0.26
C GLU A 2 -14.37 -51.98 0.78
N THR A 3 -13.46 -51.09 0.40
CA THR A 3 -13.36 -49.67 0.66
C THR A 3 -14.46 -48.85 -0.01
N GLU A 4 -15.07 -47.91 0.73
CA GLU A 4 -15.68 -46.71 0.14
C GLU A 4 -15.21 -45.47 0.90
N SER A 5 -14.26 -44.76 0.31
CA SER A 5 -13.84 -43.41 0.71
C SER A 5 -14.62 -42.41 -0.14
N THR A 6 -15.63 -41.78 0.45
CA THR A 6 -16.38 -40.71 -0.22
C THR A 6 -15.64 -39.39 -0.04
N SER A 7 -14.89 -39.00 -1.07
CA SER A 7 -14.32 -37.66 -1.20
C SER A 7 -15.42 -36.66 -1.55
N ASN A 8 -15.72 -35.72 -0.65
CA ASN A 8 -16.51 -34.55 -0.99
C ASN A 8 -15.62 -33.50 -1.70
N PRO A 9 -16.13 -32.84 -2.76
CA PRO A 9 -15.39 -31.82 -3.49
C PRO A 9 -15.32 -30.50 -2.70
N PRO A 10 -14.26 -29.68 -2.88
CA PRO A 10 -14.20 -28.36 -2.29
C PRO A 10 -15.08 -27.39 -3.08
N GLU A 11 -16.28 -27.13 -2.57
CA GLU A 11 -17.11 -26.00 -2.98
C GLU A 11 -16.52 -24.68 -2.47
N GLY A 12 -16.51 -23.67 -3.34
CA GLY A 12 -16.55 -22.27 -2.91
C GLY A 12 -15.38 -21.39 -3.34
N THR A 13 -15.04 -21.39 -4.63
CA THR A 13 -14.44 -20.19 -5.25
C THR A 13 -15.50 -19.08 -5.25
N GLU A 14 -15.60 -18.30 -4.16
CA GLU A 14 -16.38 -17.06 -4.16
C GLU A 14 -15.78 -16.12 -5.21
N GLU A 15 -16.52 -15.95 -6.31
CA GLU A 15 -16.25 -14.99 -7.38
C GLU A 15 -15.88 -13.63 -6.79
N GLN A 16 -14.64 -13.19 -7.02
CA GLN A 16 -14.29 -11.77 -6.92
C GLN A 16 -14.96 -11.02 -8.08
N SER A 17 -16.28 -10.90 -8.03
CA SER A 17 -17.06 -10.07 -8.96
C SER A 17 -16.49 -8.65 -8.91
N ASN A 18 -15.94 -8.19 -10.03
CA ASN A 18 -15.40 -6.84 -10.18
C ASN A 18 -16.51 -5.80 -9.89
N LEU A 19 -16.19 -4.69 -9.22
CA LEU A 19 -17.15 -3.61 -8.93
C LEU A 19 -17.78 -3.06 -10.22
N ALA A 20 -17.03 -3.06 -11.33
CA ALA A 20 -17.54 -2.65 -12.63
C ALA A 20 -18.68 -3.56 -13.14
N GLU A 21 -18.61 -4.87 -12.91
CA GLU A 21 -19.67 -5.80 -13.28
C GLU A 21 -20.90 -5.61 -12.40
N THR A 22 -20.67 -5.33 -11.12
CA THR A 22 -21.72 -5.02 -10.16
C THR A 22 -22.50 -3.76 -10.57
N LEU A 23 -21.79 -2.72 -11.04
CA LEU A 23 -22.41 -1.51 -11.60
C LEU A 23 -23.28 -1.81 -12.81
N LYS A 24 -22.78 -2.58 -13.79
CA LYS A 24 -23.57 -2.96 -14.98
C LYS A 24 -24.84 -3.72 -14.60
N LYS A 25 -24.74 -4.66 -13.65
CA LYS A 25 -25.90 -5.39 -13.11
C LYS A 25 -26.89 -4.43 -12.46
N TRP A 26 -26.42 -3.45 -11.67
CA TRP A 26 -27.28 -2.44 -11.05
C TRP A 26 -27.95 -1.52 -12.05
N GLU A 27 -27.25 -1.06 -13.08
CA GLU A 27 -27.83 -0.23 -14.15
C GLU A 27 -28.93 -0.98 -14.88
N ASN A 28 -28.68 -2.21 -15.30
CA ASN A 28 -29.67 -3.04 -16.00
C ASN A 28 -30.90 -3.30 -15.11
N ALA A 29 -30.69 -3.60 -13.83
CA ALA A 29 -31.79 -3.77 -12.88
C ALA A 29 -32.57 -2.47 -12.65
N CYS A 30 -31.90 -1.31 -12.59
CA CYS A 30 -32.56 0.00 -12.47
C CYS A 30 -33.35 0.38 -13.72
N LYS A 31 -32.86 0.09 -14.93
CA LYS A 31 -33.55 0.37 -16.20
C LYS A 31 -34.90 -0.35 -16.30
N ASN A 32 -34.97 -1.55 -15.73
CA ASN A 32 -36.19 -2.37 -15.73
C ASN A 32 -37.06 -2.14 -14.48
N CYS A 33 -36.69 -1.19 -13.61
CA CYS A 33 -37.39 -0.95 -12.35
C CYS A 33 -38.49 0.11 -12.53
N ASN A 34 -39.73 -0.26 -12.23
CA ASN A 34 -40.88 0.66 -12.19
C ASN A 34 -41.38 0.83 -10.74
N PRO A 35 -40.71 1.66 -9.91
CA PRO A 35 -41.18 1.91 -8.55
C PRO A 35 -42.47 2.74 -8.58
N LEU A 36 -43.41 2.43 -7.69
CA LEU A 36 -44.67 3.18 -7.56
C LEU A 36 -44.43 4.68 -7.28
N THR A 37 -43.37 5.00 -6.52
CA THR A 37 -42.90 6.37 -6.29
C THR A 37 -41.38 6.41 -6.08
N PRO A 38 -40.72 7.56 -6.27
CA PRO A 38 -39.30 7.74 -5.93
C PRO A 38 -38.97 7.41 -4.46
N ILE A 39 -39.91 7.66 -3.54
CA ILE A 39 -39.75 7.39 -2.10
C ILE A 39 -39.61 5.89 -1.84
N VAL A 40 -40.35 5.05 -2.57
CA VAL A 40 -40.22 3.59 -2.47
C VAL A 40 -38.81 3.16 -2.88
N CYS A 41 -38.29 3.70 -3.99
CA CYS A 41 -36.91 3.42 -4.42
C CYS A 41 -35.90 3.82 -3.32
N GLN A 42 -36.03 4.99 -2.72
CA GLN A 42 -35.13 5.46 -1.67
C GLN A 42 -35.17 4.61 -0.39
N THR A 43 -36.36 4.18 0.03
CA THR A 43 -36.56 3.53 1.34
C THR A 43 -36.39 2.01 1.30
N THR A 44 -36.77 1.35 0.20
CA THR A 44 -36.80 -0.12 0.12
C THR A 44 -35.77 -0.71 -0.85
N CYS A 45 -35.31 0.02 -1.88
CA CYS A 45 -34.41 -0.53 -2.89
C CYS A 45 -32.97 -0.69 -2.37
N ASN A 46 -32.47 -1.92 -2.37
CA ASN A 46 -31.09 -2.22 -1.99
C ASN A 46 -30.08 -1.63 -2.97
N ILE A 47 -30.39 -1.61 -4.28
CA ILE A 47 -29.52 -0.99 -5.29
C ILE A 47 -29.38 0.51 -5.05
N TRP A 48 -30.50 1.19 -4.72
CA TRP A 48 -30.44 2.62 -4.39
C TRP A 48 -29.58 2.85 -3.14
N LYS A 49 -29.75 2.04 -2.09
CA LYS A 49 -28.95 2.13 -0.85
C LYS A 49 -27.46 1.94 -1.13
N SER A 50 -27.08 0.94 -1.92
CA SER A 50 -25.70 0.72 -2.31
C SER A 50 -25.16 1.89 -3.14
N LYS A 51 -25.87 2.34 -4.19
CA LYS A 51 -25.44 3.51 -4.97
C LYS A 51 -25.27 4.76 -4.10
N ASN A 52 -26.17 4.98 -3.14
CA ASN A 52 -26.07 6.11 -2.21
C ASN A 52 -24.88 6.00 -1.25
N GLU A 53 -24.56 4.79 -0.80
CA GLU A 53 -23.34 4.52 -0.02
C GLU A 53 -22.08 4.89 -0.81
N PHE A 54 -21.96 4.47 -2.07
CA PHE A 54 -20.84 4.85 -2.94
C PHE A 54 -20.75 6.37 -3.14
N ARG A 55 -21.88 7.07 -3.33
CA ARG A 55 -21.87 8.54 -3.43
C ARG A 55 -21.36 9.22 -2.16
N LYS A 56 -21.80 8.78 -0.98
CA LYS A 56 -21.28 9.29 0.30
C LYS A 56 -19.78 9.01 0.45
N LEU A 57 -19.33 7.83 0.03
CA LEU A 57 -17.93 7.44 0.07
C LEU A 57 -17.09 8.29 -0.89
N TYR A 58 -17.60 8.61 -2.08
CA TYR A 58 -16.93 9.50 -3.03
C TYR A 58 -16.60 10.86 -2.41
N GLU A 59 -17.57 11.47 -1.72
CA GLU A 59 -17.33 12.75 -1.03
C GLU A 59 -16.23 12.65 0.02
N LYS A 60 -16.12 11.52 0.73
CA LYS A 60 -15.03 11.27 1.68
C LYS A 60 -13.68 11.09 0.98
N MET A 61 -13.67 10.39 -0.16
CA MET A 61 -12.48 10.12 -0.97
C MET A 61 -11.92 11.36 -1.67
N LYS A 62 -12.72 12.43 -1.85
CA LYS A 62 -12.23 13.74 -2.35
C LYS A 62 -11.21 14.39 -1.40
N ASN A 63 -11.20 14.02 -0.12
CA ASN A 63 -10.21 14.52 0.82
C ASN A 63 -8.80 14.03 0.43
N PRO A 64 -7.82 14.91 0.17
CA PRO A 64 -6.47 14.49 -0.19
C PRO A 64 -5.78 13.66 0.92
N ALA A 65 -6.21 13.82 2.18
CA ALA A 65 -5.74 13.02 3.31
C ALA A 65 -6.50 11.69 3.49
N PHE A 66 -7.43 11.32 2.58
CA PHE A 66 -8.26 10.12 2.72
C PHE A 66 -7.42 8.86 2.94
N MET A 67 -6.39 8.62 2.12
CA MET A 67 -5.57 7.42 2.24
C MET A 67 -4.80 7.38 3.57
N VAL A 68 -4.26 8.52 4.00
CA VAL A 68 -3.57 8.64 5.28
C VAL A 68 -4.52 8.36 6.44
N ASN A 69 -5.74 8.91 6.39
CA ASN A 69 -6.77 8.68 7.40
C ASN A 69 -7.23 7.22 7.41
N LEU A 70 -7.40 6.60 6.24
CA LEU A 70 -7.76 5.19 6.10
C LEU A 70 -6.68 4.29 6.72
N LEU A 71 -5.42 4.45 6.33
CA LEU A 71 -4.33 3.63 6.85
C LEU A 71 -4.15 3.82 8.36
N ASN A 72 -4.21 5.06 8.86
CA ASN A 72 -4.17 5.32 10.30
C ASN A 72 -5.38 4.76 11.06
N THR A 73 -6.54 4.67 10.42
CA THR A 73 -7.71 4.00 10.98
C THR A 73 -7.47 2.49 11.09
N LEU A 74 -6.93 1.87 10.03
CA LEU A 74 -6.64 0.45 9.96
C LEU A 74 -5.49 0.04 10.89
N LYS A 75 -4.52 0.91 11.19
CA LYS A 75 -3.43 0.63 12.13
C LYS A 75 -3.88 0.40 13.59
N ASN A 76 -5.14 0.65 13.93
CA ASN A 76 -5.66 0.44 15.28
C ASN A 76 -6.36 -0.93 15.41
N LYS A 77 -5.84 -1.80 16.28
CA LYS A 77 -6.44 -3.13 16.60
C LYS A 77 -7.94 -3.10 16.80
N ARG A 78 -8.38 -2.17 17.64
CA ARG A 78 -9.74 -2.15 18.16
C ARG A 78 -10.69 -1.78 17.05
N ARG A 79 -10.26 -0.89 16.15
CA ARG A 79 -10.99 -0.51 14.94
C ARG A 79 -11.10 -1.68 13.96
N ILE A 80 -10.03 -2.44 13.72
CA ILE A 80 -10.10 -3.67 12.90
C ILE A 80 -11.06 -4.70 13.53
N GLN A 81 -10.97 -4.93 14.85
CA GLN A 81 -11.86 -5.88 15.52
C GLN A 81 -13.33 -5.46 15.43
N ILE A 82 -13.62 -4.16 15.60
CA ILE A 82 -14.98 -3.64 15.39
C ILE A 82 -15.42 -3.84 13.95
N LEU A 83 -14.57 -3.53 12.96
CA LEU A 83 -14.86 -3.75 11.55
C LEU A 83 -15.25 -5.20 11.26
N LYS A 84 -14.50 -6.16 11.82
CA LYS A 84 -14.76 -7.61 11.73
C LYS A 84 -16.07 -8.04 12.42
N ILE A 85 -16.49 -7.36 13.48
CA ILE A 85 -17.77 -7.62 14.16
C ILE A 85 -18.92 -7.09 13.30
N VAL A 86 -18.84 -5.82 12.87
CA VAL A 86 -19.91 -5.16 12.11
C VAL A 86 -19.98 -5.60 10.64
N SER A 87 -18.98 -6.34 10.14
CA SER A 87 -19.06 -7.01 8.83
C SER A 87 -19.99 -8.23 8.84
N LYS A 88 -20.28 -8.80 10.01
CA LYS A 88 -21.18 -9.97 10.15
C LYS A 88 -22.64 -9.61 10.33
N SER A 89 -22.94 -8.50 11.01
CA SER A 89 -24.31 -8.07 11.31
C SER A 89 -24.37 -6.62 11.75
N ARG A 90 -25.56 -6.11 12.04
CA ARG A 90 -25.78 -4.77 12.60
C ARG A 90 -25.66 -4.80 14.12
N TYR A 91 -24.95 -3.83 14.69
CA TYR A 91 -24.75 -3.75 16.13
C TYR A 91 -25.06 -2.36 16.67
N SER A 92 -25.79 -2.30 17.79
CA SER A 92 -25.85 -1.09 18.61
C SER A 92 -24.56 -0.92 19.42
N ILE A 93 -24.29 0.30 19.89
CA ILE A 93 -23.13 0.57 20.74
C ILE A 93 -23.07 -0.34 21.99
N THR A 94 -24.22 -0.65 22.57
CA THR A 94 -24.33 -1.54 23.74
C THR A 94 -23.92 -2.97 23.39
N ARG A 95 -24.35 -3.48 22.22
CA ARG A 95 -23.95 -4.82 21.77
C ARG A 95 -22.46 -4.86 21.40
N LEU A 96 -21.94 -3.83 20.74
CA LEU A 96 -20.50 -3.72 20.45
C LEU A 96 -19.66 -3.73 21.72
N GLN A 97 -20.08 -3.01 22.76
CA GLN A 97 -19.40 -3.02 24.04
C GLN A 97 -19.36 -4.42 24.67
N GLN A 98 -20.45 -5.19 24.57
CA GLN A 98 -20.50 -6.57 25.06
C GLN A 98 -19.57 -7.49 24.27
N GLU A 99 -19.55 -7.39 22.95
CA GLU A 99 -18.63 -8.18 22.10
C GLU A 99 -17.17 -7.84 22.37
N LEU A 100 -16.85 -6.54 22.49
CA LEU A 100 -15.50 -6.09 22.84
C LEU A 100 -15.06 -6.57 24.23
N LYS A 101 -15.99 -6.60 25.20
CA LYS A 101 -15.72 -7.14 26.54
C LYS A 101 -15.37 -8.63 26.52
N LYS A 102 -16.02 -9.43 25.66
CA LYS A 102 -15.67 -10.85 25.45
C LYS A 102 -14.24 -11.03 24.91
N LEU A 103 -13.75 -10.05 24.16
CA LEU A 103 -12.38 -10.02 23.63
C LEU A 103 -11.37 -9.39 24.62
N GLY A 104 -11.79 -9.09 25.85
CA GLY A 104 -10.93 -8.49 26.89
C GLY A 104 -10.85 -6.97 26.88
N TYR A 105 -11.61 -6.28 26.02
CA TYR A 105 -11.61 -4.81 25.95
C TYR A 105 -12.74 -4.21 26.81
N ASN A 106 -12.37 -3.64 27.96
CA ASN A 106 -13.30 -2.97 28.86
C ASN A 106 -13.25 -1.45 28.64
N HIS A 107 -14.05 -0.94 27.71
CA HIS A 107 -14.14 0.49 27.41
C HIS A 107 -15.56 1.05 27.59
N SER A 108 -15.64 2.34 27.88
CA SER A 108 -16.92 3.04 27.95
C SER A 108 -17.58 3.12 26.57
N LYS A 109 -18.91 3.24 26.51
CA LYS A 109 -19.64 3.44 25.25
C LYS A 109 -19.17 4.71 24.52
N LYS A 110 -18.85 5.76 25.28
CA LYS A 110 -18.31 7.02 24.76
C LYS A 110 -16.97 6.80 24.05
N THR A 111 -16.04 6.12 24.70
CA THR A 111 -14.74 5.76 24.11
C THR A 111 -14.91 4.91 22.86
N ILE A 112 -15.81 3.92 22.88
CA ILE A 112 -16.05 3.06 21.71
C ILE A 112 -16.58 3.89 20.53
N ALA A 113 -17.53 4.79 20.79
CA ALA A 113 -18.09 5.66 19.77
C ALA A 113 -17.03 6.62 19.21
N GLU A 114 -16.41 7.42 20.08
CA GLU A 114 -15.51 8.52 19.68
C GLU A 114 -14.16 8.03 19.14
N GLU A 115 -13.52 7.07 19.81
CA GLU A 115 -12.15 6.68 19.48
C GLU A 115 -12.07 5.57 18.45
N TYR A 116 -13.11 4.74 18.33
CA TYR A 116 -13.06 3.54 17.48
C TYR A 116 -14.07 3.56 16.34
N ILE A 117 -15.34 3.87 16.59
CA ILE A 117 -16.38 3.84 15.56
C ILE A 117 -16.32 5.07 14.67
N ASN A 118 -16.27 6.28 15.23
CA ASN A 118 -16.28 7.52 14.45
C ASN A 118 -15.16 7.54 13.40
N PRO A 119 -13.90 7.16 13.70
CA PRO A 119 -12.86 7.06 12.67
C PRO A 119 -13.20 6.07 11.55
N LEU A 120 -13.81 4.92 11.85
CA LEU A 120 -14.26 3.96 10.83
C LEU A 120 -15.40 4.53 9.98
N VAL A 121 -16.30 5.29 10.59
CA VAL A 121 -17.38 5.99 9.89
C VAL A 121 -16.78 7.09 9.01
N ASP A 122 -15.85 7.89 9.50
CA ASP A 122 -15.25 9.02 8.78
C ASP A 122 -14.54 8.60 7.50
N VAL A 123 -13.85 7.46 7.51
CA VAL A 123 -13.22 6.89 6.30
C VAL A 123 -14.17 5.99 5.48
N GLY A 124 -15.43 5.88 5.91
CA GLY A 124 -16.49 5.20 5.16
C GLY A 124 -16.42 3.67 5.19
N LEU A 125 -15.74 3.08 6.18
CA LEU A 125 -15.72 1.63 6.41
C LEU A 125 -16.97 1.14 7.13
N VAL A 126 -17.58 2.00 7.94
CA VAL A 126 -18.79 1.73 8.71
C VAL A 126 -19.84 2.79 8.41
N ASP A 127 -21.10 2.38 8.39
CA ASP A 127 -22.27 3.25 8.23
C ASP A 127 -23.16 3.12 9.47
N GLU A 128 -23.77 4.24 9.86
CA GLU A 128 -24.72 4.30 10.96
C GLU A 128 -26.15 4.45 10.42
N VAL A 129 -27.00 3.48 10.75
CA VAL A 129 -28.41 3.47 10.37
C VAL A 129 -29.24 3.15 11.59
N GLN A 130 -30.12 4.07 12.00
CA GLN A 130 -31.03 3.90 13.14
C GLN A 130 -30.30 3.52 14.44
N ASN A 131 -29.21 4.23 14.79
CA ASN A 131 -28.36 3.96 15.96
C ASN A 131 -27.73 2.56 15.98
N GLN A 132 -27.58 1.94 14.80
CA GLN A 132 -26.88 0.69 14.60
C GLN A 132 -25.78 0.87 13.56
N TYR A 133 -24.65 0.19 13.81
CA TYR A 133 -23.48 0.22 12.97
C TYR A 133 -23.40 -1.06 12.13
N ARG A 134 -23.03 -0.91 10.87
CA ARG A 134 -22.75 -2.01 9.93
C ARG A 134 -21.55 -1.67 9.07
N ALA A 135 -20.82 -2.67 8.59
CA ALA A 135 -19.80 -2.43 7.56
C ALA A 135 -20.46 -1.95 6.26
N THR A 136 -19.81 -1.02 5.57
CA THR A 136 -20.14 -0.67 4.18
C THR A 136 -19.65 -1.77 3.24
N THR A 137 -20.06 -1.72 1.98
CA THR A 137 -19.51 -2.56 0.89
C THR A 137 -17.99 -2.42 0.82
N PHE A 138 -17.49 -1.18 0.91
CA PHE A 138 -16.06 -0.87 0.95
C PHE A 138 -15.39 -1.45 2.20
N GLY A 139 -15.97 -1.26 3.38
CA GLY A 139 -15.49 -1.83 4.64
C GLY A 139 -15.48 -3.35 4.64
N THR A 140 -16.45 -4.00 4.00
CA THR A 140 -16.54 -5.46 3.91
C THR A 140 -15.48 -6.04 2.98
N ARG A 141 -15.21 -5.39 1.83
CA ARG A 141 -14.10 -5.80 0.95
C ARG A 141 -12.75 -5.66 1.65
N LEU A 142 -12.55 -4.58 2.40
CA LEU A 142 -11.34 -4.40 3.20
C LEU A 142 -11.23 -5.40 4.35
N ASP A 143 -12.31 -5.70 5.07
CA ASP A 143 -12.32 -6.76 6.08
C ASP A 143 -11.91 -8.11 5.48
N LYS A 144 -12.43 -8.46 4.30
CA LYS A 144 -12.02 -9.68 3.58
C LYS A 144 -10.51 -9.69 3.28
N LEU A 145 -9.95 -8.59 2.77
CA LEU A 145 -8.52 -8.47 2.50
C LEU A 145 -7.66 -8.56 3.77
N LEU A 146 -8.14 -8.01 4.88
CA LEU A 146 -7.41 -7.95 6.15
C LEU A 146 -7.46 -9.27 6.95
N LYS A 147 -8.36 -10.21 6.62
CA LYS A 147 -8.50 -11.49 7.34
C LYS A 147 -7.23 -12.33 7.34
N ASP A 148 -6.39 -12.17 6.34
CA ASP A 148 -5.17 -12.94 6.16
C ASP A 148 -3.97 -12.30 6.86
N PHE A 149 -4.17 -11.13 7.50
CA PHE A 149 -3.11 -10.33 8.09
C PHE A 149 -3.39 -9.94 9.54
N TYR A 150 -2.78 -10.70 10.45
CA TYR A 150 -2.73 -10.41 11.88
C TYR A 150 -1.36 -9.75 12.13
N ASP A 151 -1.28 -8.41 12.29
CA ASP A 151 -0.15 -7.65 12.91
C ASP A 151 0.10 -6.24 12.34
N LEU A 152 -0.76 -5.69 11.47
CA LEU A 152 -0.63 -4.30 10.97
C LEU A 152 -0.33 -3.26 12.07
N GLU A 153 -0.97 -3.44 13.21
CA GLU A 153 -0.90 -2.58 14.39
C GLU A 153 0.44 -2.58 15.13
N SER A 154 1.19 -3.68 15.09
CA SER A 154 2.44 -3.85 15.83
C SER A 154 3.65 -3.44 14.99
N ILE A 155 3.45 -3.38 13.67
CA ILE A 155 4.52 -3.20 12.70
C ILE A 155 4.65 -1.73 12.26
N LEU A 156 3.53 -1.05 12.00
CA LEU A 156 3.53 0.30 11.46
C LEU A 156 3.10 1.34 12.51
N PRO A 157 3.74 2.52 12.56
CA PRO A 157 3.44 3.51 13.58
C PRO A 157 2.03 4.11 13.38
N PRO A 158 1.23 4.19 14.46
CA PRO A 158 -0.07 4.85 14.40
C PRO A 158 0.11 6.36 14.24
N HIS A 159 -0.87 7.02 13.63
CA HIS A 159 -0.89 8.48 13.44
C HIS A 159 0.34 9.03 12.71
N SER A 160 0.85 8.28 11.72
CA SER A 160 1.97 8.73 10.88
C SER A 160 1.47 9.39 9.59
N GLU A 161 2.35 10.16 8.95
CA GLU A 161 2.17 10.69 7.59
C GLU A 161 2.31 9.57 6.51
N CYS A 162 2.28 8.31 6.94
CA CYS A 162 2.36 7.11 6.10
C CYS A 162 3.68 6.93 5.32
N TYR A 163 4.79 7.49 5.82
CA TYR A 163 6.09 7.34 5.16
C TYR A 163 6.60 5.90 5.14
N GLU A 164 6.33 5.13 6.20
CA GLU A 164 6.66 3.71 6.25
C GLU A 164 5.94 2.94 5.12
N GLU A 165 4.64 3.19 4.93
CA GLU A 165 3.82 2.57 3.90
C GLU A 165 4.24 2.97 2.49
N ILE A 166 4.50 4.27 2.28
CA ILE A 166 5.03 4.79 1.01
C ILE A 166 6.36 4.10 0.69
N THR A 167 7.27 4.01 1.66
CA THR A 167 8.58 3.37 1.49
C THR A 167 8.44 1.88 1.16
N LEU A 168 7.55 1.16 1.85
CA LEU A 168 7.28 -0.25 1.56
C LEU A 168 6.75 -0.47 0.14
N ASN A 169 5.84 0.39 -0.31
CA ASN A 169 5.28 0.31 -1.65
C ASN A 169 6.34 0.57 -2.74
N ILE A 170 7.23 1.54 -2.52
CA ILE A 170 8.34 1.83 -3.44
C ILE A 170 9.34 0.67 -3.49
N LEU A 171 9.66 0.08 -2.33
CA LEU A 171 10.61 -1.04 -2.26
C LEU A 171 10.05 -2.36 -2.79
N LEU A 172 8.75 -2.44 -3.08
CA LEU A 172 8.11 -3.63 -3.63
C LEU A 172 8.54 -3.91 -5.07
N SER A 173 8.79 -2.87 -5.87
CA SER A 173 9.20 -3.03 -7.26
C SER A 173 10.67 -3.39 -7.38
N GLU A 174 11.54 -2.66 -6.68
CA GLU A 174 12.99 -2.83 -6.79
C GLU A 174 13.75 -2.28 -5.57
N PRO A 175 15.03 -2.71 -5.38
CA PRO A 175 15.91 -2.13 -4.38
C PRO A 175 16.10 -0.63 -4.60
N LYS A 176 15.95 0.19 -3.56
CA LYS A 176 16.18 1.64 -3.63
C LYS A 176 17.31 2.11 -2.75
N THR A 177 17.98 3.18 -3.15
CA THR A 177 19.00 3.85 -2.36
C THR A 177 18.39 4.90 -1.43
N PHE A 178 19.20 5.43 -0.51
CA PHE A 178 18.79 6.53 0.35
C PHE A 178 18.39 7.78 -0.44
N GLU A 179 19.09 8.07 -1.54
CA GLU A 179 18.81 9.24 -2.38
C GLU A 179 17.48 9.06 -3.12
N ASP A 180 17.23 7.87 -3.70
CA ASP A 180 15.96 7.58 -4.37
C ASP A 180 14.74 7.75 -3.44
N LEU A 181 14.92 7.46 -2.15
CA LEU A 181 13.86 7.63 -1.14
C LEU A 181 13.66 9.08 -0.72
N LYS A 182 14.70 9.93 -0.78
CA LYS A 182 14.55 11.37 -0.48
C LYS A 182 13.67 12.10 -1.48
N ASP A 183 13.60 11.59 -2.71
CA ASP A 183 12.77 12.18 -3.76
C ASP A 183 11.27 12.00 -3.48
N VAL A 184 10.90 11.03 -2.63
CA VAL A 184 9.48 10.70 -2.35
C VAL A 184 9.05 11.07 -0.94
N ILE A 185 9.94 10.96 0.06
CA ILE A 185 9.63 11.33 1.45
C ILE A 185 10.62 12.38 1.97
N PRO A 186 10.24 13.24 2.94
CA PRO A 186 11.12 14.29 3.44
C PRO A 186 12.46 13.73 3.92
N ALA A 187 13.57 14.32 3.46
CA ALA A 187 14.92 13.83 3.74
C ALA A 187 15.21 13.62 5.25
N LYS A 188 14.65 14.48 6.10
CA LYS A 188 14.74 14.37 7.57
C LYS A 188 14.09 13.11 8.14
N SER A 189 13.14 12.52 7.41
CA SER A 189 12.37 11.34 7.83
C SER A 189 12.95 10.03 7.31
N VAL A 190 13.65 10.03 6.17
CA VAL A 190 14.15 8.81 5.50
C VAL A 190 14.94 7.91 6.45
N ALA A 191 15.93 8.46 7.15
CA ALA A 191 16.78 7.68 8.05
C ALA A 191 15.97 7.04 9.21
N ARG A 192 15.00 7.79 9.74
CA ARG A 192 14.12 7.32 10.81
C ARG A 192 13.18 6.20 10.32
N VAL A 193 12.59 6.39 9.15
CA VAL A 193 11.69 5.41 8.51
C VAL A 193 12.43 4.12 8.23
N LEU A 194 13.58 4.19 7.58
CA LEU A 194 14.41 3.01 7.30
C LEU A 194 14.86 2.30 8.57
N GLY A 195 15.28 3.05 9.60
CA GLY A 195 15.66 2.46 10.88
C GLY A 195 14.51 1.69 11.55
N ARG A 196 13.27 2.19 11.44
CA ARG A 196 12.07 1.49 11.94
C ARG A 196 11.73 0.26 11.13
N LEU A 197 11.72 0.37 9.81
CA LEU A 197 11.45 -0.77 8.92
C LEU A 197 12.46 -1.88 9.12
N GLN A 198 13.74 -1.55 9.33
CA GLN A 198 14.78 -2.52 9.65
C GLN A 198 14.57 -3.15 11.03
N LYS A 199 14.24 -2.34 12.05
CA LYS A 199 13.95 -2.84 13.39
C LYS A 199 12.72 -3.77 13.43
N ALA A 200 11.74 -3.51 12.57
CA ALA A 200 10.54 -4.33 12.41
C ALA A 200 10.73 -5.53 11.45
N GLU A 201 11.96 -5.71 10.93
CA GLU A 201 12.35 -6.76 9.99
C GLU A 201 11.55 -6.73 8.67
N LEU A 202 11.13 -5.55 8.24
CA LEU A 202 10.40 -5.34 6.98
C LEU A 202 11.31 -4.98 5.82
N ALA A 203 12.43 -4.34 6.11
CA ALA A 203 13.42 -3.98 5.12
C ALA A 203 14.81 -4.40 5.62
N GLU A 204 15.68 -4.75 4.69
CA GLU A 204 17.09 -5.01 4.96
C GLU A 204 17.97 -4.16 4.04
N THR A 205 19.22 -3.95 4.45
CA THR A 205 20.24 -3.41 3.57
C THR A 205 21.03 -4.57 2.99
N THR A 206 21.52 -4.41 1.76
CA THR A 206 22.50 -5.34 1.19
C THR A 206 23.61 -5.65 2.19
N LYS A 207 23.90 -6.96 2.38
CA LYS A 207 24.84 -7.46 3.40
C LYS A 207 26.26 -6.88 3.30
N GLU A 208 26.62 -6.29 2.17
CA GLU A 208 27.89 -5.59 1.99
C GLU A 208 27.91 -4.31 2.83
N LYS A 209 28.56 -4.40 4.00
CA LYS A 209 28.87 -3.24 4.86
C LYS A 209 29.85 -2.27 4.21
N ASP A 210 30.57 -2.72 3.19
CA ASP A 210 31.53 -1.92 2.45
C ASP A 210 30.77 -1.01 1.48
N TYR A 211 30.94 0.31 1.63
CA TYR A 211 30.34 1.31 0.75
C TYR A 211 31.33 1.82 -0.30
N VAL A 212 32.62 1.49 -0.18
CA VAL A 212 33.66 1.88 -1.14
C VAL A 212 34.09 0.66 -1.95
N PHE A 213 33.93 0.74 -3.27
CA PHE A 213 34.32 -0.29 -4.21
C PHE A 213 35.44 0.21 -5.10
N PHE A 214 36.35 -0.70 -5.44
CA PHE A 214 37.49 -0.44 -6.30
C PHE A 214 37.26 -1.10 -7.66
N PHE A 215 37.54 -0.34 -8.72
CA PHE A 215 37.29 -0.73 -10.11
C PHE A 215 38.56 -0.59 -10.95
N ARG A 216 38.73 -1.47 -11.93
CA ARG A 216 39.81 -1.32 -12.91
C ARG A 216 39.50 -0.19 -13.89
N THR A 217 40.52 0.59 -14.23
CA THR A 217 40.44 1.51 -15.37
C THR A 217 40.62 0.77 -16.70
N LYS A 218 40.13 1.34 -17.81
CA LYS A 218 40.33 0.82 -19.17
C LYS A 218 41.77 0.96 -19.70
N ARG A 219 42.76 1.30 -18.85
CA ARG A 219 44.16 1.47 -19.28
C ARG A 219 44.84 0.12 -19.51
N ASP A 220 45.75 0.09 -20.48
CA ASP A 220 46.60 -1.08 -20.73
C ASP A 220 47.40 -1.47 -19.48
N SER A 221 47.09 -2.64 -18.92
CA SER A 221 47.85 -3.24 -17.82
C SER A 221 49.31 -3.50 -18.19
N LYS A 222 49.60 -3.69 -19.49
CA LYS A 222 50.97 -3.93 -19.99
C LYS A 222 51.90 -2.71 -19.86
N LYS A 223 51.36 -1.50 -19.69
CA LYS A 223 52.14 -0.26 -19.55
C LYS A 223 52.54 0.06 -18.10
N GLY A 224 51.94 -0.64 -17.12
CA GLY A 224 52.22 -0.43 -15.71
C GLY A 224 53.35 -1.30 -15.20
N LYS A 225 54.42 -0.70 -14.66
CA LYS A 225 55.40 -1.45 -13.84
C LYS A 225 54.74 -1.86 -12.53
N PHE A 226 54.34 -3.11 -12.38
CA PHE A 226 53.76 -3.66 -11.14
C PHE A 226 54.77 -4.49 -10.36
N SER A 227 54.73 -4.41 -9.03
CA SER A 227 55.32 -5.49 -8.22
C SER A 227 54.45 -6.75 -8.31
N LEU A 228 55.02 -7.91 -7.99
CA LEU A 228 54.28 -9.18 -8.00
C LEU A 228 52.99 -9.12 -7.16
N THR A 229 53.05 -8.47 -6.00
CA THR A 229 51.89 -8.32 -5.12
C THR A 229 50.89 -7.27 -5.63
N GLU A 230 51.37 -6.18 -6.24
CA GLU A 230 50.48 -5.20 -6.89
C GLU A 230 49.73 -5.81 -8.08
N LYS A 231 50.41 -6.64 -8.88
CA LYS A 231 49.81 -7.36 -10.00
C LYS A 231 48.72 -8.31 -9.52
N ARG A 232 48.99 -9.08 -8.45
CA ARG A 232 47.99 -9.97 -7.83
C ARG A 232 46.76 -9.19 -7.35
N VAL A 233 46.95 -8.08 -6.63
CA VAL A 233 45.82 -7.24 -6.18
C VAL A 233 45.04 -6.67 -7.36
N TYR A 234 45.72 -6.20 -8.40
CA TYR A 234 45.07 -5.69 -9.61
C TYR A 234 44.26 -6.78 -10.34
N GLU A 235 44.84 -7.96 -10.51
CA GLU A 235 44.24 -9.13 -11.16
C GLU A 235 43.06 -9.74 -10.36
N SER A 236 42.96 -9.45 -9.07
CA SER A 236 41.81 -9.83 -8.24
C SER A 236 40.64 -8.83 -8.26
N ILE A 237 40.76 -7.66 -8.92
CA ILE A 237 39.66 -6.68 -9.03
C ILE A 237 38.78 -6.98 -10.26
N PRO A 238 37.51 -7.38 -10.11
CA PRO A 238 36.60 -7.61 -11.23
C PRO A 238 36.17 -6.28 -11.89
N LEU A 239 35.58 -6.37 -13.09
CA LEU A 239 35.10 -5.19 -13.82
C LEU A 239 33.89 -4.54 -13.11
N GLU A 240 33.06 -5.35 -12.46
CA GLU A 240 31.92 -4.93 -11.65
C GLU A 240 32.37 -4.29 -10.33
N GLY A 241 33.66 -4.29 -10.02
CA GLY A 241 34.24 -3.71 -8.80
C GLY A 241 34.13 -4.60 -7.56
N VAL A 242 35.02 -4.37 -6.60
CA VAL A 242 35.13 -5.17 -5.37
C VAL A 242 35.47 -4.31 -4.16
N SER A 243 35.00 -4.72 -2.98
CA SER A 243 35.36 -4.07 -1.73
C SER A 243 36.78 -4.43 -1.29
N ALA A 244 37.39 -3.59 -0.45
CA ALA A 244 38.73 -3.85 0.07
C ALA A 244 38.81 -5.15 0.90
N ARG A 245 37.73 -5.52 1.60
CA ARG A 245 37.69 -6.74 2.42
C ARG A 245 37.66 -7.99 1.55
N LYS A 246 36.73 -8.07 0.60
CA LYS A 246 36.68 -9.17 -0.38
C LYS A 246 37.98 -9.26 -1.19
N LEU A 247 38.57 -8.11 -1.55
CA LEU A 247 39.85 -8.08 -2.25
C LEU A 247 41.01 -8.62 -1.40
N ALA A 248 41.02 -8.35 -0.10
CA ALA A 248 42.03 -8.87 0.83
C ALA A 248 41.96 -10.40 0.92
N GLU A 249 40.74 -10.94 1.00
CA GLU A 249 40.47 -12.39 0.99
C GLU A 249 40.91 -13.03 -0.34
N ASN A 250 40.49 -12.46 -1.47
CA ASN A 250 40.83 -12.96 -2.81
C ASN A 250 42.34 -12.94 -3.09
N ALA A 251 43.02 -11.86 -2.70
CA ALA A 251 44.47 -11.71 -2.89
C ALA A 251 45.29 -12.43 -1.81
N ARG A 252 44.64 -13.02 -0.78
CA ARG A 252 45.25 -13.68 0.38
C ARG A 252 46.28 -12.80 1.10
N ILE A 253 45.93 -11.54 1.33
CA ILE A 253 46.78 -10.57 2.05
C ILE A 253 45.96 -9.84 3.13
N SER A 254 46.65 -9.25 4.11
CA SER A 254 45.96 -8.49 5.16
C SER A 254 45.31 -7.21 4.60
N LEU A 255 44.17 -6.81 5.18
CA LEU A 255 43.42 -5.62 4.78
C LEU A 255 44.29 -4.35 4.74
N ARG A 256 45.19 -4.19 5.71
CA ARG A 256 46.17 -3.08 5.74
C ARG A 256 47.08 -3.08 4.50
N ARG A 257 47.56 -4.25 4.08
CA ARG A 257 48.38 -4.38 2.86
C ARG A 257 47.54 -4.15 1.60
N THR A 258 46.30 -4.59 1.57
CA THR A 258 45.35 -4.31 0.47
C THR A 258 45.21 -2.81 0.25
N TYR A 259 44.93 -2.03 1.30
CA TYR A 259 44.85 -0.56 1.19
C TYR A 259 46.17 0.08 0.74
N LYS A 260 47.31 -0.41 1.23
CA LYS A 260 48.64 0.06 0.79
C LYS A 260 48.80 -0.10 -0.73
N TYR A 261 48.43 -1.26 -1.28
CA TYR A 261 48.56 -1.52 -2.72
C TYR A 261 47.50 -0.81 -3.55
N LEU A 262 46.25 -0.73 -3.07
CA LEU A 262 45.20 0.05 -3.72
C LEU A 262 45.59 1.53 -3.85
N ARG A 263 46.23 2.13 -2.83
CA ARG A 263 46.73 3.50 -2.89
C ARG A 263 47.78 3.68 -4.00
N LYS A 264 48.71 2.72 -4.14
CA LYS A 264 49.72 2.73 -5.21
C LYS A 264 49.09 2.55 -6.60
N LEU A 265 48.15 1.62 -6.73
CA LEU A 265 47.41 1.39 -7.99
C LEU A 265 46.57 2.61 -8.38
N LYS A 266 45.99 3.32 -7.41
CA LYS A 266 45.29 4.60 -7.61
C LYS A 266 46.25 5.70 -8.07
N GLY A 267 47.43 5.81 -7.47
CA GLY A 267 48.49 6.74 -7.92
C GLY A 267 48.96 6.47 -9.36
N LYS A 268 49.02 5.18 -9.75
CA LYS A 268 49.30 4.75 -11.14
C LYS A 268 48.10 4.91 -12.09
N LYS A 269 46.96 5.39 -11.59
CA LYS A 269 45.67 5.52 -12.33
C LYS A 269 45.21 4.21 -12.97
N MET A 270 45.50 3.07 -12.34
CA MET A 270 45.07 1.73 -12.79
C MET A 270 43.75 1.31 -12.14
N VAL A 271 43.48 1.87 -10.96
CA VAL A 271 42.28 1.59 -10.16
C VAL A 271 41.68 2.92 -9.74
N PHE A 272 40.35 3.00 -9.75
CA PHE A 272 39.60 4.10 -9.13
C PHE A 272 38.65 3.54 -8.07
N SER A 273 38.25 4.41 -7.14
CA SER A 273 37.29 4.09 -6.09
C SER A 273 35.98 4.79 -6.39
N ARG A 274 34.85 4.10 -6.24
CA ARG A 274 33.52 4.69 -6.28
C ARG A 274 32.74 4.24 -5.05
N GLU A 275 32.01 5.17 -4.47
CA GLU A 275 31.07 4.83 -3.41
C GLU A 275 29.83 4.20 -4.05
N ARG A 276 29.44 3.01 -3.56
CA ARG A 276 28.14 2.43 -3.88
C ARG A 276 27.19 2.82 -2.76
N PRO A 277 26.08 3.52 -3.07
CA PRO A 277 25.09 3.83 -2.08
C PRO A 277 24.50 2.52 -1.53
N LYS A 278 24.13 2.54 -0.25
CA LYS A 278 23.41 1.43 0.36
C LYS A 278 22.06 1.30 -0.34
N SER A 279 21.77 0.12 -0.86
CA SER A 279 20.43 -0.22 -1.35
C SER A 279 19.66 -0.98 -0.28
N TYR A 280 18.38 -0.66 -0.19
CA TYR A 280 17.41 -1.24 0.72
C TYR A 280 16.48 -2.14 -0.08
N THR A 281 16.16 -3.30 0.47
CA THR A 281 15.25 -4.30 -0.12
C THR A 281 14.24 -4.74 0.91
N LEU A 282 13.06 -5.17 0.44
CA LEU A 282 12.08 -5.80 1.32
C LEU A 282 12.57 -7.18 1.77
N THR A 283 12.28 -7.52 3.02
CA THR A 283 12.32 -8.91 3.49
C THR A 283 11.06 -9.64 3.03
N ALA A 284 10.97 -10.95 3.25
CA ALA A 284 9.73 -11.70 2.97
C ALA A 284 8.52 -11.12 3.73
N LYS A 285 8.71 -10.76 5.00
CA LYS A 285 7.68 -10.11 5.84
C LYS A 285 7.28 -8.73 5.29
N GLY A 286 8.28 -7.94 4.88
CA GLY A 286 8.05 -6.63 4.24
C GLY A 286 7.30 -6.74 2.92
N ALA A 287 7.64 -7.73 2.09
CA ALA A 287 6.99 -7.99 0.83
C ALA A 287 5.51 -8.37 1.02
N GLN A 288 5.20 -9.28 1.96
CA GLN A 288 3.81 -9.63 2.26
C GLN A 288 3.00 -8.41 2.72
N LEU A 289 3.54 -7.59 3.62
CA LEU A 289 2.86 -6.38 4.09
C LEU A 289 2.69 -5.36 2.96
N SER A 290 3.69 -5.21 2.09
CA SER A 290 3.61 -4.30 0.95
C SER A 290 2.57 -4.76 -0.07
N THR A 291 2.46 -6.07 -0.33
CA THR A 291 1.37 -6.64 -1.15
C THR A 291 0.00 -6.36 -0.56
N LEU A 292 -0.16 -6.45 0.77
CA LEU A 292 -1.41 -6.07 1.43
C LEU A 292 -1.73 -4.59 1.23
N LEU A 293 -0.75 -3.69 1.47
CA LEU A 293 -0.91 -2.25 1.25
C LEU A 293 -1.28 -1.94 -0.20
N HIS A 294 -0.67 -2.64 -1.15
CA HIS A 294 -1.02 -2.55 -2.57
C HIS A 294 -2.47 -3.00 -2.81
N GLY A 295 -2.91 -4.12 -2.22
CA GLY A 295 -4.30 -4.58 -2.29
C GLY A 295 -5.29 -3.54 -1.75
N ILE A 296 -4.95 -2.84 -0.66
CA ILE A 296 -5.75 -1.73 -0.13
C ILE A 296 -5.82 -0.59 -1.17
N CYS A 297 -4.68 -0.20 -1.75
CA CYS A 297 -4.61 0.80 -2.83
C CYS A 297 -5.54 0.44 -4.01
N VAL A 298 -5.52 -0.83 -4.45
CA VAL A 298 -6.37 -1.33 -5.55
C VAL A 298 -7.85 -1.21 -5.19
N ILE A 299 -8.27 -1.68 -4.01
CA ILE A 299 -9.68 -1.58 -3.58
C ILE A 299 -10.12 -0.11 -3.53
N VAL A 300 -9.27 0.79 -3.03
CA VAL A 300 -9.56 2.23 -3.00
C VAL A 300 -9.71 2.80 -4.40
N ALA A 301 -8.81 2.48 -5.33
CA ALA A 301 -8.87 2.94 -6.71
C ALA A 301 -10.14 2.45 -7.42
N GLU A 302 -10.42 1.15 -7.39
CA GLU A 302 -11.63 0.56 -7.99
C GLU A 302 -12.91 1.21 -7.43
N THR A 303 -12.94 1.41 -6.11
CA THR A 303 -14.08 1.98 -5.40
C THR A 303 -14.28 3.45 -5.77
N SER A 304 -13.18 4.22 -5.86
CA SER A 304 -13.21 5.62 -6.27
C SER A 304 -13.69 5.78 -7.72
N GLU A 305 -13.20 4.96 -8.64
CA GLU A 305 -13.64 4.96 -10.04
C GLU A 305 -15.12 4.61 -10.18
N THR A 306 -15.54 3.56 -9.49
CA THR A 306 -16.95 3.12 -9.41
C THR A 306 -17.84 4.23 -8.87
N ALA A 307 -17.43 4.87 -7.78
CA ALA A 307 -18.21 5.94 -7.15
C ALA A 307 -18.26 7.19 -8.05
N ALA A 308 -17.16 7.54 -8.72
CA ALA A 308 -17.11 8.64 -9.67
C ALA A 308 -18.06 8.42 -10.86
N GLN A 309 -18.14 7.18 -11.38
CA GLN A 309 -19.10 6.84 -12.44
C GLN A 309 -20.54 7.10 -11.99
N LEU A 310 -20.91 6.64 -10.79
CA LEU A 310 -22.25 6.83 -10.22
C LEU A 310 -22.64 8.29 -9.97
N VAL A 311 -21.66 9.17 -9.77
CA VAL A 311 -21.87 10.61 -9.63
C VAL A 311 -22.08 11.25 -11.00
N ARG A 312 -21.23 10.92 -12.00
CA ARG A 312 -21.39 11.40 -13.39
C ARG A 312 -22.74 11.01 -13.99
N ASP A 313 -23.21 9.78 -13.75
CA ASP A 313 -24.50 9.32 -14.26
C ASP A 313 -25.66 10.12 -13.64
N LYS A 314 -25.54 10.53 -12.37
CA LYS A 314 -26.53 11.38 -11.70
C LYS A 314 -26.55 12.78 -12.30
N GLU A 315 -25.38 13.40 -12.47
CA GLU A 315 -25.28 14.73 -13.06
C GLU A 315 -25.79 14.75 -14.50
N SER A 316 -25.49 13.70 -15.28
CA SER A 316 -25.99 13.54 -16.64
C SER A 316 -27.52 13.41 -16.66
N HIS A 317 -28.10 12.65 -15.72
CA HIS A 317 -29.55 12.53 -15.59
C HIS A 317 -30.21 13.84 -15.14
N ASP A 318 -29.62 14.54 -14.17
CA ASP A 318 -30.14 15.82 -13.67
C ASP A 318 -30.09 16.91 -14.77
N LEU A 319 -29.09 16.88 -15.66
CA LEU A 319 -29.01 17.75 -16.85
C LEU A 319 -30.06 17.42 -17.91
N LEU A 320 -30.36 16.13 -18.13
CA LEU A 320 -31.40 15.70 -19.08
C LEU A 320 -32.82 16.03 -18.59
N MET A 321 -33.00 16.20 -17.27
CA MET A 321 -34.28 16.54 -16.64
C MET A 321 -34.44 18.06 -16.39
N ALA A 322 -33.48 18.89 -16.79
CA ALA A 322 -33.46 20.32 -16.49
C ALA A 322 -34.45 21.18 -17.34
N ASP A 323 -35.27 20.58 -18.20
CA ASP A 323 -36.31 21.30 -18.96
C ASP A 323 -37.61 21.58 -18.17
N ALA A 324 -37.64 21.32 -16.87
CA ALA A 324 -38.70 21.79 -15.98
C ALA A 324 -38.13 22.70 -14.88
N SER A 325 -37.90 23.96 -15.26
CA SER A 325 -37.75 25.12 -14.37
C SER A 325 -36.74 24.98 -13.21
N GLN A 326 -35.50 25.43 -13.42
CA GLN A 326 -34.90 26.54 -12.66
C GLN A 326 -33.44 26.75 -13.05
N VAL A 327 -33.17 27.92 -13.63
CA VAL A 327 -31.82 28.47 -13.79
C VAL A 327 -31.26 28.74 -12.39
N LYS A 328 -30.27 27.96 -11.95
CA LYS A 328 -29.37 28.35 -10.87
C LYS A 328 -27.93 28.38 -11.38
N HIS A 329 -27.28 29.49 -11.04
CA HIS A 329 -25.95 29.90 -11.49
C HIS A 329 -24.90 28.80 -11.45
N ARG A 330 -24.32 28.50 -12.62
CA ARG A 330 -23.06 27.75 -12.76
C ARG A 330 -21.91 28.54 -12.13
N LYS A 331 -21.40 28.07 -10.99
CA LYS A 331 -20.05 28.39 -10.54
C LYS A 331 -19.10 27.50 -11.35
N LYS A 332 -18.17 28.11 -12.10
CA LYS A 332 -17.10 27.38 -12.81
C LYS A 332 -16.27 26.61 -11.78
N GLU A 333 -16.44 25.29 -11.74
CA GLU A 333 -15.48 24.40 -11.08
C GLU A 333 -14.19 24.45 -11.88
N LYS A 334 -13.11 24.81 -11.19
CA LYS A 334 -11.76 24.69 -11.70
C LYS A 334 -11.48 23.20 -11.85
N GLU A 335 -10.90 22.85 -12.98
CA GLU A 335 -10.32 21.54 -13.26
C GLU A 335 -9.44 21.11 -12.08
N ILE A 336 -9.97 20.19 -11.27
CA ILE A 336 -9.27 19.63 -10.12
C ILE A 336 -8.20 18.71 -10.70
N VAL A 337 -6.98 19.24 -10.83
CA VAL A 337 -5.78 18.43 -11.04
C VAL A 337 -5.73 17.43 -9.88
N PRO A 338 -5.78 16.11 -10.13
CA PRO A 338 -5.58 15.14 -9.08
C PRO A 338 -4.13 15.29 -8.60
N LEU A 339 -3.94 15.83 -7.40
CA LEU A 339 -2.69 15.59 -6.66
C LEU A 339 -2.54 14.08 -6.51
N PRO A 340 -1.30 13.56 -6.64
CA PRO A 340 -1.07 12.18 -6.96
C PRO A 340 -1.74 11.33 -5.88
N ILE A 341 -2.78 10.61 -6.28
CA ILE A 341 -2.99 9.25 -5.78
C ILE A 341 -1.58 8.69 -5.80
N ILE A 342 -0.98 8.51 -4.61
CA ILE A 342 0.29 7.80 -4.37
C ILE A 342 0.52 6.91 -5.57
N HIS A 343 1.63 7.04 -6.31
CA HIS A 343 2.02 6.26 -7.50
C HIS A 343 1.66 4.75 -7.39
N CYS A 344 0.38 4.39 -7.38
CA CYS A 344 -0.14 3.09 -6.92
C CYS A 344 -0.72 2.34 -8.11
N VAL A 345 -0.98 2.98 -9.26
CA VAL A 345 -1.70 2.31 -10.36
C VAL A 345 -1.21 2.61 -11.78
N LYS A 346 -0.44 3.68 -12.06
CA LYS A 346 -0.21 4.07 -13.47
C LYS A 346 1.01 3.52 -14.20
N GLU A 347 2.03 2.94 -13.55
CA GLU A 347 3.26 2.55 -14.28
C GLU A 347 3.53 1.04 -14.42
N ASN A 348 2.98 0.15 -13.59
CA ASN A 348 3.42 -1.26 -13.60
C ASN A 348 2.62 -2.25 -14.47
N TYR A 349 1.66 -1.79 -15.29
CA TYR A 349 0.85 -2.69 -16.14
C TYR A 349 1.23 -2.71 -17.63
N ARG A 350 2.27 -1.98 -18.07
CA ARG A 350 2.68 -1.98 -19.50
C ARG A 350 3.92 -2.80 -19.83
N GLU A 351 4.67 -3.33 -18.87
CA GLU A 351 5.93 -4.03 -19.15
C GLU A 351 5.94 -5.54 -18.88
N ASN A 352 4.92 -6.12 -18.23
CA ASN A 352 4.88 -7.56 -17.95
C ASN A 352 4.00 -8.39 -18.93
N LEU A 353 3.76 -7.87 -20.14
CA LEU A 353 3.07 -8.59 -21.22
C LEU A 353 3.82 -8.51 -22.56
N ARG A 354 5.16 -8.48 -22.52
CA ARG A 354 6.00 -8.68 -23.72
C ARG A 354 7.05 -9.74 -23.49
#